data_AF-A0A954Y994-F1
#
_entry.id   AF-A0A954Y994-F1
#
_cell.length_a   1.000
_cell.length_b   1.000
_cell.length_c   1.000
_cell.angle_alpha   90.00
_cell.angle_beta   90.00
_cell.angle_gamma   90.00
#
_symmetry.space_group_name_H-M   'P 1'
#
loop_
_entity.id
_entity.type
_entity.pdbx_description
1 polymer ?
#
loop_
_entity_poly.entity_id
_entity_poly.type
_entity_poly.pdbx_seq_one_letter_code
_entity_poly.pdbx_strand_id
1 'polypeptide(L)'
;MSTYCAPEPRPANKAAPQHVYLMANGDLRLSANQNCWAAQDAMERDIIAAVEAAGWQVERAHPYKEEQEHGFIGSQREGLEVFRALDPDAPLIVAEAVWQYSHHILHGLTTHRGPILTLANWSGTWPGLVGMLNLNGSLTKAGVAYSTLWADDFGDAAFREKLGAWLSAGRVKHAIDHVTPFNKVSLGHDESKLGRALAGQLRQEKAIMGVFDEGCMGMFNAIIPDHLLNPTGVFKERLSQS
;
A
#
# COMPACT_ATOMS: atom_id res chain seq x y z
N MET A 1 -3.05 37.73 -31.83
CA MET A 1 -3.48 36.99 -30.63
C MET A 1 -2.88 35.60 -30.74
N SER A 2 -2.15 35.13 -29.73
CA SER A 2 -1.64 33.76 -29.74
C SER A 2 -2.82 32.79 -29.60
N THR A 3 -2.97 31.86 -30.55
CA THR A 3 -3.93 30.75 -30.48
C THR A 3 -3.26 29.58 -29.79
N TYR A 4 -3.21 29.63 -28.46
CA TYR A 4 -2.85 28.47 -27.65
C TYR A 4 -3.99 27.46 -27.68
N CYS A 5 -3.69 26.18 -27.94
CA CYS A 5 -4.63 25.08 -27.77
C CYS A 5 -4.55 24.63 -26.30
N ALA A 6 -5.67 24.73 -25.57
CA ALA A 6 -5.75 24.18 -24.23
C ALA A 6 -5.81 22.65 -24.30
N PRO A 7 -5.05 21.92 -23.46
CA PRO A 7 -5.18 20.48 -23.39
C PRO A 7 -6.56 20.11 -22.82
N GLU A 8 -7.25 19.19 -23.47
CA GLU A 8 -8.50 18.63 -22.97
C GLU A 8 -8.19 17.35 -22.16
N PRO A 9 -8.50 17.32 -20.85
CA PRO A 9 -8.36 16.11 -20.06
C PRO A 9 -9.26 15.00 -20.61
N ARG A 10 -8.79 13.75 -20.54
CA ARG A 10 -9.67 12.61 -20.85
C ARG A 10 -10.84 12.60 -19.86
N PRO A 11 -12.08 12.36 -20.33
CA PRO A 11 -13.21 12.19 -19.43
C PRO A 11 -12.94 11.00 -18.51
N ALA A 12 -13.22 11.18 -17.21
CA ALA A 12 -13.07 10.10 -16.25
C ALA A 12 -14.13 9.02 -16.52
N ASN A 13 -13.71 7.76 -16.51
CA ASN A 13 -14.65 6.65 -16.54
C ASN A 13 -15.49 6.68 -15.25
N LYS A 14 -16.73 6.19 -15.35
CA LYS A 14 -17.64 6.10 -14.21
C LYS A 14 -18.07 4.67 -13.97
N ALA A 15 -17.76 4.16 -12.78
CA ALA A 15 -18.14 2.84 -12.36
C ALA A 15 -19.66 2.78 -12.12
N ALA A 16 -20.26 1.61 -12.36
CA ALA A 16 -21.64 1.37 -12.00
C ALA A 16 -21.83 1.39 -10.47
N PRO A 17 -23.07 1.55 -9.95
CA PRO A 17 -23.33 1.33 -8.54
C PRO A 17 -22.92 -0.08 -8.10
N GLN A 18 -22.48 -0.22 -6.85
CA GLN A 18 -22.04 -1.51 -6.26
C GLN A 18 -20.93 -2.20 -7.08
N HIS A 19 -20.02 -1.39 -7.62
CA HIS A 19 -18.86 -1.83 -8.39
C HIS A 19 -17.56 -1.54 -7.62
N VAL A 20 -16.62 -2.48 -7.65
CA VAL A 20 -15.29 -2.33 -7.06
C VAL A 20 -14.21 -2.79 -8.03
N TYR A 21 -13.12 -2.05 -8.09
CA TYR A 21 -11.94 -2.46 -8.85
C TYR A 21 -11.06 -3.38 -8.02
N LEU A 22 -10.55 -4.45 -8.63
CA LEU A 22 -9.52 -5.33 -8.06
C LEU A 22 -8.21 -5.15 -8.84
N MET A 23 -7.12 -4.89 -8.13
CA MET A 23 -5.80 -4.67 -8.70
C MET A 23 -4.75 -5.50 -7.95
N ALA A 24 -3.82 -6.10 -8.67
CA ALA A 24 -2.63 -6.74 -8.10
C ALA A 24 -1.34 -5.99 -8.51
N ASN A 25 -0.52 -5.60 -7.54
CA ASN A 25 0.80 -5.02 -7.80
C ASN A 25 1.90 -6.08 -7.76
N GLY A 26 2.97 -5.86 -8.53
CA GLY A 26 4.03 -6.86 -8.71
C GLY A 26 5.38 -6.48 -8.14
N ASP A 27 6.24 -7.49 -8.10
CA ASP A 27 7.68 -7.37 -7.97
C ASP A 27 8.27 -6.74 -9.25
N LEU A 28 9.45 -6.13 -9.12
CA LEU A 28 10.24 -5.68 -10.27
C LEU A 28 10.83 -6.88 -11.06
N ARG A 29 11.04 -8.02 -10.39
CA ARG A 29 11.62 -9.24 -10.96
C ARG A 29 10.53 -10.09 -11.61
N LEU A 30 10.66 -10.32 -12.92
CA LEU A 30 9.73 -11.18 -13.67
C LEU A 30 9.57 -12.58 -13.05
N SER A 31 10.67 -13.21 -12.65
CA SER A 31 10.62 -14.56 -12.06
C SER A 31 9.84 -14.62 -10.75
N ALA A 32 9.90 -13.58 -9.91
CA ALA A 32 9.12 -13.51 -8.69
C ALA A 32 7.62 -13.43 -9.00
N ASN A 33 7.25 -12.61 -10.01
CA ASN A 33 5.86 -12.48 -10.46
C ASN A 33 5.33 -13.80 -11.03
N GLN A 34 6.09 -14.47 -11.91
CA GLN A 34 5.70 -15.76 -12.48
C GLN A 34 5.50 -16.83 -11.39
N ASN A 35 6.44 -16.93 -10.44
CA ASN A 35 6.38 -17.91 -9.37
C ASN A 35 5.19 -17.68 -8.42
N CYS A 36 4.82 -16.42 -8.16
CA CYS A 36 3.72 -16.09 -7.24
C CYS A 36 2.35 -16.04 -7.94
N TRP A 37 2.30 -16.09 -9.27
CA TRP A 37 1.06 -15.87 -10.02
C TRP A 37 -0.06 -16.85 -9.66
N ALA A 38 0.26 -18.14 -9.55
CA ALA A 38 -0.77 -19.15 -9.20
C ALA A 38 -1.41 -18.88 -7.83
N ALA A 39 -0.63 -18.39 -6.86
CA ALA A 39 -1.13 -18.02 -5.54
C ALA A 39 -1.98 -16.74 -5.59
N GLN A 40 -1.57 -15.76 -6.39
CA GLN A 40 -2.34 -14.54 -6.64
C GLN A 40 -3.67 -14.84 -7.32
N ASP A 41 -3.68 -15.61 -8.40
CA ASP A 41 -4.89 -15.94 -9.14
C ASP A 41 -5.90 -16.71 -8.28
N ALA A 42 -5.43 -17.67 -7.46
CA ALA A 42 -6.27 -18.35 -6.49
C ALA A 42 -6.88 -17.39 -5.47
N MET A 43 -6.06 -16.51 -4.89
CA MET A 43 -6.52 -15.49 -3.94
C MET A 43 -7.52 -14.51 -4.57
N GLU A 44 -7.28 -14.06 -5.81
CA GLU A 44 -8.20 -13.16 -6.53
C GLU A 44 -9.57 -13.82 -6.74
N ARG A 45 -9.62 -15.10 -7.08
CA ARG A 45 -10.89 -15.85 -7.20
C ARG A 45 -11.66 -15.90 -5.89
N ASP A 46 -10.97 -16.13 -4.78
CA ASP A 46 -11.59 -16.19 -3.45
C ASP A 46 -12.11 -14.81 -3.01
N ILE A 47 -11.36 -13.74 -3.28
CA ILE A 47 -11.79 -12.35 -3.05
C ILE A 47 -13.02 -12.04 -3.90
N ILE A 48 -13.00 -12.37 -5.20
CA ILE A 48 -14.11 -12.14 -6.12
C ILE A 48 -15.37 -12.83 -5.58
N ALA A 49 -15.28 -14.10 -5.21
CA ALA A 49 -16.40 -14.84 -4.65
C ALA A 49 -16.94 -14.19 -3.36
N ALA A 50 -16.07 -13.68 -2.48
CA ALA A 50 -16.48 -13.01 -1.26
C ALA A 50 -17.17 -11.66 -1.52
N VAL A 51 -16.70 -10.89 -2.51
CA VAL A 51 -17.32 -9.62 -2.91
C VAL A 51 -18.67 -9.85 -3.59
N GLU A 52 -18.76 -10.82 -4.50
CA GLU A 52 -20.00 -11.19 -5.18
C GLU A 52 -21.06 -11.71 -4.19
N ALA A 53 -20.65 -12.50 -3.19
CA ALA A 53 -21.53 -12.93 -2.11
C ALA A 53 -22.06 -11.76 -1.26
N ALA A 54 -21.38 -10.62 -1.24
CA ALA A 54 -21.83 -9.39 -0.61
C ALA A 54 -22.73 -8.53 -1.54
N GLY A 55 -23.01 -9.00 -2.76
CA GLY A 55 -23.88 -8.33 -3.74
C GLY A 55 -23.19 -7.22 -4.54
N TRP A 56 -21.86 -7.23 -4.63
CA TRP A 56 -21.06 -6.28 -5.40
C TRP A 56 -20.45 -6.93 -6.63
N GLN A 57 -20.25 -6.14 -7.68
CA GLN A 57 -19.53 -6.55 -8.89
C GLN A 57 -18.05 -6.20 -8.78
N VAL A 58 -17.20 -7.09 -9.29
CA VAL A 58 -15.75 -6.90 -9.33
C VAL A 58 -15.28 -6.74 -10.77
N GLU A 59 -14.50 -5.71 -11.05
CA GLU A 59 -13.73 -5.59 -12.28
C GLU A 59 -12.25 -5.63 -11.97
N ARG A 60 -11.53 -6.55 -12.61
CA ARG A 60 -10.07 -6.58 -12.55
C ARG A 60 -9.51 -5.41 -13.36
N ALA A 61 -8.78 -4.51 -12.71
CA ALA A 61 -8.33 -3.23 -13.26
C ALA A 61 -7.31 -3.36 -14.42
N HIS A 62 -6.73 -4.53 -14.61
CA HIS A 62 -5.73 -4.81 -15.64
C HIS A 62 -5.80 -6.28 -16.08
N PRO A 63 -5.35 -6.61 -17.31
CA PRO A 63 -5.42 -7.98 -17.81
C PRO A 63 -4.25 -8.85 -17.31
N TYR A 64 -4.42 -10.17 -17.47
CA TYR A 64 -3.29 -11.09 -17.47
C TYR A 64 -2.40 -10.87 -18.70
N LYS A 65 -1.08 -11.02 -18.56
CA LYS A 65 -0.11 -10.82 -19.64
C LYS A 65 0.45 -12.16 -20.08
N GLU A 66 -0.07 -12.69 -21.19
CA GLU A 66 0.33 -14.00 -21.72
C GLU A 66 1.84 -14.13 -21.94
N GLU A 67 2.48 -13.09 -22.49
CA GLU A 67 3.93 -13.08 -22.76
C GLU A 67 4.79 -13.07 -21.48
N GLN A 68 4.26 -12.55 -20.37
CA GLN A 68 4.98 -12.45 -19.09
C GLN A 68 4.59 -13.56 -18.12
N GLU A 69 3.53 -14.31 -18.42
CA GLU A 69 2.99 -15.41 -17.60
C GLU A 69 2.52 -14.96 -16.20
N HIS A 70 2.08 -13.72 -16.05
CA HIS A 70 1.47 -13.21 -14.82
C HIS A 70 0.53 -12.02 -15.08
N GLY A 71 -0.34 -11.71 -14.12
CA GLY A 71 -1.27 -10.58 -14.19
C GLY A 71 -0.96 -9.46 -13.21
N PHE A 72 0.29 -9.25 -12.81
CA PHE A 72 0.68 -8.16 -11.88
C PHE A 72 1.09 -6.88 -12.60
N ILE A 73 0.84 -5.71 -12.01
CA ILE A 73 1.46 -4.45 -12.47
C ILE A 73 2.96 -4.48 -12.14
N GLY A 74 3.81 -4.42 -13.17
CA GLY A 74 5.26 -4.58 -13.04
C GLY A 74 6.06 -3.30 -13.20
N SER A 75 5.41 -2.14 -13.42
CA SER A 75 6.12 -0.86 -13.56
C SER A 75 5.26 0.34 -13.24
N GLN A 76 5.92 1.48 -12.95
CA GLN A 76 5.25 2.76 -12.76
C GLN A 76 4.49 3.23 -14.01
N ARG A 77 5.03 2.97 -15.21
CA ARG A 77 4.34 3.31 -16.46
C ARG A 77 3.04 2.53 -16.60
N GLU A 78 3.09 1.22 -16.34
CA GLU A 78 1.92 0.35 -16.41
C GLU A 78 0.87 0.77 -15.38
N GLY A 79 1.25 1.00 -14.13
CA GLY A 79 0.34 1.53 -13.11
C GLY A 79 -0.31 2.84 -13.54
N LEU A 80 0.45 3.75 -14.16
CA LEU A 80 -0.08 5.02 -14.65
C LEU A 80 -1.15 4.84 -15.75
N GLU A 81 -0.96 3.91 -16.68
CA GLU A 81 -1.98 3.61 -17.69
C GLU A 81 -3.23 2.97 -17.06
N VAL A 82 -3.08 2.12 -16.04
CA VAL A 82 -4.24 1.55 -15.32
C VAL A 82 -5.05 2.65 -14.65
N PHE A 83 -4.43 3.50 -13.83
CA PHE A 83 -5.16 4.57 -13.11
C PHE A 83 -5.78 5.62 -14.05
N ARG A 84 -5.24 5.82 -15.26
CA ARG A 84 -5.87 6.68 -16.28
C ARG A 84 -7.22 6.15 -16.77
N ALA A 85 -7.46 4.85 -16.65
CA ALA A 85 -8.68 4.19 -17.11
C ALA A 85 -9.70 3.93 -15.98
N LEU A 86 -9.31 4.08 -14.71
CA LEU A 86 -10.23 3.85 -13.59
C LEU A 86 -11.13 5.06 -13.33
N ASP A 87 -12.32 4.80 -12.79
CA ASP A 87 -13.07 5.84 -12.08
C ASP A 87 -12.30 6.21 -10.79
N PRO A 88 -11.79 7.45 -10.67
CA PRO A 88 -11.00 7.87 -9.50
C PRO A 88 -11.83 7.89 -8.20
N ASP A 89 -13.16 7.85 -8.28
CA ASP A 89 -14.05 7.87 -7.11
C ASP A 89 -14.53 6.47 -6.68
N ALA A 90 -14.28 5.44 -7.49
CA ALA A 90 -14.76 4.09 -7.22
C ALA A 90 -13.94 3.39 -6.10
N PRO A 91 -14.56 2.47 -5.33
CA PRO A 91 -13.82 1.60 -4.42
C PRO A 91 -12.74 0.79 -5.15
N LEU A 92 -11.57 0.68 -4.54
CA LEU A 92 -10.42 -0.04 -5.08
C LEU A 92 -9.83 -1.00 -4.03
N ILE A 93 -9.71 -2.27 -4.40
CA ILE A 93 -9.01 -3.30 -3.66
C ILE A 93 -7.63 -3.51 -4.32
N VAL A 94 -6.57 -3.35 -3.54
CA VAL A 94 -5.21 -3.75 -3.91
C VAL A 94 -4.91 -5.07 -3.22
N ALA A 95 -4.89 -6.15 -4.00
CA ALA A 95 -4.76 -7.53 -3.52
C ALA A 95 -3.35 -8.07 -3.76
N GLU A 96 -2.66 -8.51 -2.71
CA GLU A 96 -1.25 -8.90 -2.74
C GLU A 96 -1.01 -10.31 -2.20
N ALA A 97 -0.55 -11.21 -3.07
CA ALA A 97 0.05 -12.51 -2.74
C ALA A 97 1.56 -12.56 -3.02
N VAL A 98 2.18 -11.42 -3.37
CA VAL A 98 3.59 -11.30 -3.75
C VAL A 98 4.27 -10.15 -3.00
N TRP A 99 5.60 -10.10 -3.04
CA TRP A 99 6.32 -8.89 -2.71
C TRP A 99 6.10 -7.88 -3.83
N GLN A 100 5.78 -6.64 -3.49
CA GLN A 100 5.47 -5.61 -4.46
C GLN A 100 6.33 -4.37 -4.27
N TYR A 101 6.58 -3.68 -5.38
CA TYR A 101 7.30 -2.42 -5.40
C TYR A 101 6.29 -1.26 -5.42
N SER A 102 6.12 -0.59 -4.27
CA SER A 102 5.02 0.38 -4.07
C SER A 102 5.03 1.51 -5.11
N HIS A 103 6.20 1.91 -5.59
CA HIS A 103 6.35 2.95 -6.60
C HIS A 103 5.66 2.66 -7.94
N HIS A 104 5.30 1.40 -8.23
CA HIS A 104 4.52 1.02 -9.42
C HIS A 104 3.12 1.63 -9.43
N ILE A 105 2.49 1.79 -8.25
CA ILE A 105 1.09 2.23 -8.16
C ILE A 105 0.86 3.39 -7.19
N LEU A 106 1.85 3.75 -6.37
CA LEU A 106 1.70 4.77 -5.33
C LEU A 106 1.21 6.11 -5.90
N HIS A 107 1.71 6.53 -7.07
CA HIS A 107 1.27 7.78 -7.70
C HIS A 107 -0.23 7.77 -8.02
N GLY A 108 -0.77 6.63 -8.44
CA GLY A 108 -2.20 6.45 -8.69
C GLY A 108 -2.98 6.51 -7.40
N LEU A 109 -2.57 5.71 -6.40
CA LEU A 109 -3.22 5.66 -5.10
C LEU A 109 -3.24 7.01 -4.38
N THR A 110 -2.20 7.85 -4.51
CA THR A 110 -2.16 9.19 -3.91
C THR A 110 -3.14 10.18 -4.53
N THR A 111 -3.65 9.88 -5.73
CA THR A 111 -4.60 10.74 -6.46
C THR A 111 -5.99 10.14 -6.59
N HIS A 112 -6.14 8.87 -6.20
CA HIS A 112 -7.42 8.18 -6.09
C HIS A 112 -8.24 8.78 -4.96
N ARG A 113 -9.54 9.01 -5.19
CA ARG A 113 -10.45 9.66 -4.24
C ARG A 113 -11.42 8.67 -3.59
N GLY A 114 -11.69 7.55 -4.26
CA GLY A 114 -12.49 6.47 -3.72
C GLY A 114 -11.82 5.75 -2.54
N PRO A 115 -12.58 4.95 -1.77
CA PRO A 115 -12.00 4.18 -0.67
C PRO A 115 -11.02 3.13 -1.20
N ILE A 116 -9.90 2.96 -0.49
CA ILE A 116 -8.86 1.97 -0.78
C ILE A 116 -8.88 0.88 0.28
N LEU A 117 -8.89 -0.38 -0.15
CA LEU A 117 -8.65 -1.55 0.69
C LEU A 117 -7.35 -2.21 0.24
N THR A 118 -6.40 -2.35 1.15
CA THR A 118 -5.27 -3.27 0.95
C THR A 118 -5.66 -4.64 1.51
N LEU A 119 -5.42 -5.69 0.73
CA LEU A 119 -5.85 -7.04 1.06
C LEU A 119 -4.74 -8.03 0.73
N ALA A 120 -4.43 -8.94 1.64
CA ALA A 120 -3.43 -9.99 1.42
C ALA A 120 -3.86 -11.35 1.94
N ASN A 121 -3.25 -12.40 1.40
CA ASN A 121 -3.30 -13.73 2.00
C ASN A 121 -2.41 -13.81 3.25
N TRP A 122 -2.80 -14.68 4.18
CA TRP A 122 -1.94 -15.10 5.28
C TRP A 122 -1.18 -16.37 4.88
N SER A 123 0.05 -16.21 4.38
CA SER A 123 0.87 -17.33 3.90
C SER A 123 2.31 -17.26 4.43
N GLY A 124 2.84 -18.41 4.86
CA GLY A 124 4.27 -18.56 5.16
C GLY A 124 5.14 -18.84 3.93
N THR A 125 4.52 -19.14 2.78
CA THR A 125 5.21 -19.46 1.52
C THR A 125 5.35 -18.24 0.63
N TRP A 126 4.27 -17.45 0.51
CA TRP A 126 4.18 -16.33 -0.41
C TRP A 126 4.17 -15.00 0.34
N PRO A 127 5.00 -14.01 -0.06
CA PRO A 127 5.21 -12.79 0.73
C PRO A 127 4.12 -11.73 0.57
N GLY A 128 2.86 -12.11 0.32
CA GLY A 128 1.74 -11.19 0.10
C GLY A 128 1.50 -10.24 1.26
N LEU A 129 1.44 -10.75 2.49
CA LEU A 129 1.28 -9.92 3.69
C LEU A 129 2.43 -8.91 3.84
N VAL A 130 3.66 -9.32 3.53
CA VAL A 130 4.85 -8.45 3.62
C VAL A 130 4.79 -7.36 2.53
N GLY A 131 4.41 -7.72 1.30
CA GLY A 131 4.19 -6.79 0.19
C GLY A 131 3.09 -5.77 0.50
N MET A 132 1.97 -6.23 1.04
CA MET A 132 0.87 -5.36 1.47
C MET A 132 1.30 -4.42 2.61
N LEU A 133 2.06 -4.89 3.60
CA LEU A 133 2.55 -4.04 4.70
C LEU A 133 3.55 -2.98 4.22
N ASN A 134 4.36 -3.28 3.20
CA ASN A 134 5.18 -2.28 2.51
C ASN A 134 4.32 -1.18 1.86
N LEU A 135 3.23 -1.57 1.20
CA LEU A 135 2.29 -0.62 0.60
C LEU A 135 1.61 0.22 1.69
N ASN A 136 1.14 -0.41 2.76
CA ASN A 136 0.50 0.27 3.90
C ASN A 136 1.41 1.33 4.51
N GLY A 137 2.67 1.00 4.78
CA GLY A 137 3.65 1.97 5.25
C GLY A 137 3.83 3.13 4.27
N SER A 138 3.81 2.84 2.98
CA SER A 138 3.98 3.85 1.92
C SER A 138 2.76 4.77 1.83
N LEU A 139 1.54 4.23 1.93
CA LEU A 139 0.29 4.99 1.96
C LEU A 139 0.19 5.86 3.22
N THR A 140 0.52 5.31 4.40
CA THR A 140 0.57 6.07 5.65
C THR A 140 1.55 7.22 5.55
N LYS A 141 2.77 6.97 5.05
CA LYS A 141 3.76 8.02 4.84
C LYS A 141 3.28 9.09 3.87
N ALA A 142 2.55 8.71 2.83
CA ALA A 142 1.99 9.62 1.83
C ALA A 142 0.70 10.34 2.30
N GLY A 143 0.19 10.05 3.51
CA GLY A 143 -1.05 10.63 4.02
C GLY A 143 -2.31 10.12 3.33
N VAL A 144 -2.25 8.97 2.67
CA VAL A 144 -3.40 8.36 1.97
C VAL A 144 -4.19 7.51 2.96
N ALA A 145 -5.51 7.71 2.99
CA ALA A 145 -6.41 6.89 3.80
C ALA A 145 -6.64 5.52 3.14
N TYR A 146 -6.55 4.45 3.92
CA TYR A 146 -6.82 3.09 3.47
C TYR A 146 -7.41 2.25 4.62
N SER A 147 -8.09 1.17 4.27
CA SER A 147 -8.39 0.07 5.17
C SER A 147 -7.53 -1.13 4.82
N THR A 148 -7.39 -2.07 5.75
CA THR A 148 -6.61 -3.30 5.53
C THR A 148 -7.38 -4.52 6.01
N LEU A 149 -7.36 -5.58 5.22
CA LEU A 149 -7.80 -6.92 5.59
C LEU A 149 -6.75 -7.95 5.20
N TRP A 150 -6.74 -9.08 5.89
CA TRP A 150 -5.99 -10.26 5.51
C TRP A 150 -6.75 -11.48 6.03
N ALA A 151 -6.58 -12.61 5.35
CA ALA A 151 -7.17 -13.87 5.75
C ALA A 151 -6.32 -15.05 5.25
N ASP A 152 -6.36 -16.15 5.99
CA ASP A 152 -6.01 -17.49 5.50
C ASP A 152 -7.19 -18.12 4.73
N ASP A 153 -8.42 -17.84 5.15
CA ASP A 153 -9.67 -18.23 4.49
C ASP A 153 -10.59 -17.02 4.23
N PHE A 154 -10.77 -16.65 2.97
CA PHE A 154 -11.70 -15.58 2.55
C PHE A 154 -13.18 -15.99 2.64
N GLY A 155 -13.45 -17.26 2.93
CA GLY A 155 -14.75 -17.81 3.29
C GLY A 155 -15.18 -17.49 4.72
N ASP A 156 -14.24 -17.12 5.60
CA ASP A 156 -14.49 -16.92 7.01
C ASP A 156 -15.53 -15.81 7.27
N ALA A 157 -16.40 -16.05 8.25
CA ALA A 157 -17.51 -15.15 8.56
C ALA A 157 -17.02 -13.79 9.07
N ALA A 158 -15.96 -13.74 9.88
CA ALA A 158 -15.42 -12.50 10.41
C ALA A 158 -14.70 -11.69 9.32
N PHE A 159 -14.02 -12.36 8.38
CA PHE A 159 -13.49 -11.69 7.18
C PHE A 159 -14.62 -11.08 6.35
N ARG A 160 -15.65 -11.87 6.00
CA ARG A 160 -16.78 -11.44 5.16
C ARG A 160 -17.57 -10.30 5.78
N GLU A 161 -17.76 -10.30 7.09
CA GLU A 161 -18.39 -9.19 7.81
C GLU A 161 -17.61 -7.88 7.62
N LYS A 162 -16.29 -7.91 7.82
CA LYS A 162 -15.45 -6.71 7.63
C LYS A 162 -15.37 -6.27 6.17
N LEU A 163 -15.31 -7.21 5.23
CA LEU A 163 -15.34 -6.91 3.80
C LEU A 163 -16.66 -6.22 3.43
N GLY A 164 -17.80 -6.75 3.86
CA GLY A 164 -19.11 -6.14 3.64
C GLY A 164 -19.25 -4.74 4.25
N ALA A 165 -18.71 -4.54 5.46
CA ALA A 165 -18.65 -3.23 6.09
C ALA A 165 -17.81 -2.23 5.28
N TRP A 166 -16.67 -2.67 4.73
CA TRP A 166 -15.85 -1.83 3.87
C TRP A 166 -16.53 -1.51 2.53
N LEU A 167 -17.12 -2.50 1.87
CA LEU A 167 -17.84 -2.28 0.61
C LEU A 167 -18.97 -1.25 0.80
N SER A 168 -19.71 -1.33 1.91
CA SER A 168 -20.85 -0.44 2.18
C SER A 168 -20.45 0.96 2.65
N ALA A 169 -19.39 1.10 3.44
CA ALA A 169 -19.04 2.35 4.13
C ALA A 169 -17.65 2.90 3.79
N GLY A 170 -16.89 2.22 2.93
CA GLY A 170 -15.52 2.58 2.54
C GLY A 170 -14.46 2.42 3.64
N ARG A 171 -14.78 1.80 4.78
CA ARG A 171 -13.88 1.69 5.94
C ARG A 171 -14.05 0.41 6.73
N VAL A 172 -12.93 -0.14 7.21
CA VAL A 172 -12.88 -1.19 8.23
C VAL A 172 -12.49 -0.57 9.56
N LYS A 173 -13.12 -1.02 10.66
CA LYS A 173 -12.69 -0.70 12.03
C LYS A 173 -12.09 -1.95 12.68
N HIS A 174 -10.86 -1.83 13.17
CA HIS A 174 -10.20 -2.88 13.95
C HIS A 174 -10.24 -2.54 15.45
N ALA A 175 -10.28 -3.57 16.29
CA ALA A 175 -10.15 -3.43 17.73
C ALA A 175 -8.69 -3.05 18.08
N ILE A 176 -8.54 -2.03 18.92
CA ILE A 176 -7.24 -1.46 19.33
C ILE A 176 -7.12 -1.40 20.86
N ASP A 177 -7.91 -2.21 21.56
CA ASP A 177 -7.92 -2.34 23.03
C ASP A 177 -6.59 -2.87 23.59
N HIS A 178 -5.79 -3.55 22.77
CA HIS A 178 -4.45 -4.01 23.11
C HIS A 178 -3.37 -2.92 23.09
N VAL A 179 -3.66 -1.72 22.58
CA VAL A 179 -2.73 -0.58 22.59
C VAL A 179 -3.19 0.52 23.54
N THR A 180 -2.23 1.19 24.18
CA THR A 180 -2.49 2.32 25.09
C THR A 180 -1.87 3.60 24.53
N PRO A 181 -2.63 4.72 24.43
CA PRO A 181 -2.06 6.01 24.07
C PRO A 181 -0.90 6.39 24.98
N PHE A 182 0.22 6.84 24.41
CA PHE A 182 1.44 7.13 25.17
C PHE A 182 1.23 8.15 26.30
N ASN A 183 0.34 9.14 26.13
CA ASN A 183 0.02 10.12 27.18
C ASN A 183 -0.71 9.53 28.41
N LYS A 184 -1.18 8.28 28.33
CA LYS A 184 -1.76 7.51 29.44
C LYS A 184 -0.76 6.53 30.07
N VAL A 185 0.42 6.39 29.50
CA VAL A 185 1.47 5.49 30.01
C VAL A 185 2.22 6.23 31.13
N SER A 186 2.30 5.60 32.31
CA SER A 186 3.15 6.08 33.39
C SER A 186 4.60 5.65 33.10
N LEU A 187 5.49 6.62 32.96
CA LEU A 187 6.91 6.38 32.78
C LEU A 187 7.62 6.54 34.11
N GLY A 188 8.60 5.67 34.38
CA GLY A 188 9.50 5.85 35.51
C GLY A 188 10.29 7.15 35.36
N HIS A 189 10.63 7.75 36.51
CA HIS A 189 11.37 9.01 36.58
C HIS A 189 12.73 8.90 35.89
N ASP A 190 13.44 7.80 36.14
CA ASP A 190 14.82 7.61 35.67
C ASP A 190 14.88 7.30 34.17
N GLU A 191 13.95 6.49 33.64
CA GLU A 191 13.82 6.23 32.20
C GLU A 191 13.49 7.52 31.45
N SER A 192 12.58 8.34 32.00
CA SER A 192 12.22 9.63 31.42
C SER A 192 13.39 10.60 31.42
N LYS A 193 14.18 10.62 32.51
CA LYS A 193 15.39 11.44 32.63
C LYS A 193 16.45 11.00 31.62
N LEU A 194 16.69 9.69 31.51
CA LEU A 194 17.62 9.10 30.56
C LEU A 194 17.22 9.41 29.11
N GLY A 195 15.95 9.20 28.73
CA GLY A 195 15.47 9.47 27.37
C GLY A 195 15.65 10.94 26.97
N ARG A 196 15.37 11.89 27.87
CA ARG A 196 15.62 13.32 27.63
C ARG A 196 17.10 13.66 27.52
N ALA A 197 17.94 13.05 28.35
CA ALA A 197 19.38 13.25 28.29
C ALA A 197 19.96 12.73 26.97
N LEU A 198 19.59 11.53 26.54
CA LEU A 198 20.01 10.94 25.26
C LEU A 198 19.53 11.76 24.06
N ALA A 199 18.28 12.24 24.08
CA ALA A 199 17.77 13.10 23.01
C ALA A 199 18.51 14.45 22.94
N GLY A 200 18.83 15.04 24.11
CA GLY A 200 19.63 16.26 24.20
C GLY A 200 21.05 16.05 23.65
N GLN A 201 21.69 14.96 24.06
CA GLN A 201 23.02 14.57 23.60
C GLN A 201 23.04 14.39 22.08
N LEU A 202 22.13 13.58 21.53
CA LEU A 202 22.07 13.31 20.08
C LEU A 202 21.87 14.59 19.26
N ARG A 203 21.05 15.53 19.74
CA ARG A 203 20.84 16.83 19.06
C ARG A 203 22.08 17.73 19.10
N GLN A 204 22.86 17.67 20.18
CA GLN A 204 24.06 18.49 20.36
C GLN A 204 25.28 17.92 19.62
N GLU A 205 25.55 16.64 19.84
CA GLU A 205 26.73 15.93 19.33
C GLU A 205 26.55 15.48 17.88
N LYS A 206 25.29 15.27 17.46
CA LYS A 206 24.88 14.83 16.12
C LYS A 206 25.35 13.41 15.80
N ALA A 207 24.70 12.78 14.84
CA ALA A 207 25.09 11.46 14.33
C ALA A 207 24.97 11.42 12.81
N ILE A 208 25.86 10.64 12.20
CA ILE A 208 25.77 10.29 10.78
C ILE A 208 25.17 8.89 10.67
N MET A 209 24.06 8.79 9.95
CA MET A 209 23.44 7.53 9.55
C MET A 209 23.87 7.20 8.12
N GLY A 210 24.72 6.19 7.97
CA GLY A 210 25.07 5.65 6.65
C GLY A 210 23.89 4.88 6.07
N VAL A 211 23.36 5.34 4.94
CA VAL A 211 22.22 4.73 4.25
C VAL A 211 22.70 4.17 2.91
N PHE A 212 22.54 2.87 2.73
CA PHE A 212 22.79 2.18 1.47
C PHE A 212 21.47 1.97 0.74
N ASP A 213 21.41 2.41 -0.52
CA ASP A 213 20.24 2.26 -1.41
C ASP A 213 18.91 2.65 -0.76
N GLU A 214 18.77 3.94 -0.43
CA GLU A 214 17.54 4.49 0.15
C GLU A 214 16.34 4.24 -0.78
N GLY A 215 15.31 3.56 -0.27
CA GLY A 215 14.13 3.19 -1.07
C GLY A 215 14.29 1.91 -1.89
N CYS A 216 15.33 1.10 -1.62
CA CYS A 216 15.50 -0.23 -2.22
C CYS A 216 14.21 -1.06 -2.15
N MET A 217 14.04 -1.93 -3.15
CA MET A 217 12.85 -2.76 -3.33
C MET A 217 11.52 -1.97 -3.43
N GLY A 218 11.58 -0.70 -3.86
CA GLY A 218 10.39 0.13 -4.07
C GLY A 218 9.70 0.54 -2.76
N MET A 219 10.42 0.50 -1.64
CA MET A 219 9.93 0.84 -0.31
C MET A 219 9.92 2.37 -0.11
N PHE A 220 8.89 3.05 -0.63
CA PHE A 220 8.75 4.49 -0.44
C PHE A 220 8.72 4.88 1.06
N ASN A 221 8.13 4.03 1.91
CA ASN A 221 8.13 4.17 3.36
C ASN A 221 9.54 4.17 4.01
N ALA A 222 10.54 3.56 3.38
CA ALA A 222 11.90 3.50 3.90
C ALA A 222 12.72 4.79 3.66
N ILE A 223 12.24 5.67 2.77
CA ILE A 223 12.89 6.95 2.50
C ILE A 223 12.53 7.93 3.63
N ILE A 224 13.49 8.39 4.43
CA ILE A 224 13.21 9.30 5.56
C ILE A 224 13.48 10.74 5.10
N PRO A 225 12.49 11.67 5.12
CA PRO A 225 12.75 13.05 4.70
C PRO A 225 13.76 13.76 5.60
N ASP A 226 14.79 14.37 5.01
CA ASP A 226 15.89 15.01 5.74
C ASP A 226 15.38 16.11 6.66
N HIS A 227 14.38 16.89 6.23
CA HIS A 227 13.80 17.96 7.04
C HIS A 227 13.07 17.46 8.30
N LEU A 228 12.64 16.19 8.33
CA LEU A 228 12.07 15.55 9.52
C LEU A 228 13.15 14.91 10.40
N LEU A 229 14.21 14.38 9.78
CA LEU A 229 15.28 13.68 10.49
C LEU A 229 16.30 14.64 11.11
N ASN A 230 16.76 15.65 10.38
CA ASN A 230 17.83 16.56 10.81
C ASN A 230 17.56 17.25 12.17
N PRO A 231 16.31 17.68 12.52
CA PRO A 231 16.01 18.25 13.83
C PRO A 231 16.28 17.31 15.02
N THR A 232 16.35 16.00 14.78
CA THR A 232 16.69 14.99 15.80
C THR A 232 18.20 14.90 16.08
N GLY A 233 19.04 15.57 15.28
CA GLY A 233 20.50 15.48 15.36
C GLY A 233 21.10 14.41 14.44
N VAL A 234 20.27 13.63 13.73
CA VAL A 234 20.72 12.61 12.78
C VAL A 234 20.75 13.17 11.36
N PHE A 235 21.85 12.92 10.65
CA PHE A 235 22.04 13.32 9.25
C PHE A 235 22.39 12.08 8.41
N LYS A 236 21.91 12.03 7.17
CA LYS A 236 22.17 10.89 6.27
C LYS A 236 23.45 11.11 5.48
N GLU A 237 24.34 10.12 5.54
CA GLU A 237 25.37 9.90 4.52
C GLU A 237 24.84 8.84 3.55
N ARG A 238 24.68 9.18 2.28
CA ARG A 238 24.10 8.27 1.28
C ARG A 238 25.23 7.56 0.53
N LEU A 239 25.22 6.24 0.62
CA LEU A 239 26.27 5.37 0.10
C LEU A 239 25.69 4.49 -1.00
N SER A 240 26.46 4.32 -2.07
CA SER A 240 26.16 3.32 -3.10
C SER A 240 26.56 1.94 -2.59
N GLN A 241 25.83 0.89 -3.02
CA GLN A 241 26.26 -0.50 -2.81
C GLN A 241 27.32 -0.99 -3.83
N SER A 242 27.68 -0.16 -4.81
CA SER A 242 28.67 -0.44 -5.87
C SER A 242 30.12 -0.34 -5.43
#